data_AF-A0A4R7ZP20-F1
#
_entry.id   AF-A0A4R7ZP20-F1
#
_cell.length_a   1.000
_cell.length_b   1.000
_cell.length_c   1.000
_cell.angle_alpha   90.00
_cell.angle_beta   90.00
_cell.angle_gamma   90.00
#
_symmetry.space_group_name_H-M   'P 1'
#
loop_
_entity.id
_entity.type
_entity.pdbx_description
1 polymer ?
#
loop_
_entity_poly.entity_id
_entity_poly.type
_entity_poly.pdbx_seq_one_letter_code
_entity_poly.pdbx_strand_id
1 'polypeptide(L)'
;MGLVYLTGSSGAGKTAVGGVLRGRGFLVYDVDGDGLARWVADATGVEVSMPAYRGEAWFAEHTYRVPVETVRRIAGEVGDRVGFVCGTVGNDGEIWELFDAVVSLSVDAETLRQRLVGRGAFGSEAAELERVLAWHSRVDEDNEGYGAVLVDATGPVEQVADRVLAALERDGRCSGLGEVV
;
A
#
# COMPACT_ATOMS: atom_id res chain seq x y z
N MET A 1 -5.31 18.93 -6.19
CA MET A 1 -5.46 17.89 -5.14
C MET A 1 -5.48 16.56 -5.86
N GLY A 2 -4.91 15.51 -5.27
CA GLY A 2 -4.42 14.35 -6.03
C GLY A 2 -4.66 13.00 -5.38
N LEU A 3 -4.41 11.95 -6.15
CA LEU A 3 -4.46 10.56 -5.73
C LEU A 3 -3.10 10.12 -5.20
N VAL A 4 -3.09 9.63 -3.97
CA VAL A 4 -1.88 9.19 -3.26
C VAL A 4 -1.87 7.67 -3.16
N TYR A 5 -0.76 7.04 -3.52
CA TYR A 5 -0.56 5.63 -3.22
C TYR A 5 0.08 5.47 -1.85
N LEU A 6 -0.65 4.89 -0.89
CA LEU A 6 -0.15 4.56 0.43
C LEU A 6 0.26 3.09 0.46
N THR A 7 1.56 2.84 0.27
CA THR A 7 2.17 1.51 0.16
C THR A 7 3.13 1.23 1.32
N GLY A 8 3.92 0.16 1.23
CA GLY A 8 4.84 -0.35 2.24
C GLY A 8 4.65 -1.84 2.48
N SER A 9 5.49 -2.44 3.34
CA SER A 9 5.44 -3.89 3.56
C SER A 9 4.07 -4.41 4.04
N SER A 10 3.74 -5.68 3.74
CA SER A 10 2.57 -6.33 4.36
C SER A 10 2.76 -6.34 5.88
N GLY A 11 1.81 -5.77 6.63
CA GLY A 11 1.96 -5.57 8.08
C GLY A 11 2.52 -4.20 8.51
N ALA A 12 2.91 -3.33 7.56
CA ALA A 12 3.41 -1.98 7.87
C ALA A 12 2.34 -1.03 8.44
N GLY A 13 1.05 -1.35 8.29
CA GLY A 13 -0.06 -0.60 8.89
C GLY A 13 -0.94 0.19 7.92
N LYS A 14 -0.80 0.00 6.60
CA LYS A 14 -1.55 0.72 5.55
C LYS A 14 -3.06 0.78 5.79
N THR A 15 -3.72 -0.36 6.04
CA THR A 15 -5.16 -0.42 6.33
C THR A 15 -5.52 0.33 7.62
N ALA A 16 -4.67 0.27 8.65
CA ALA A 16 -4.92 0.96 9.91
C ALA A 16 -4.80 2.49 9.74
N VAL A 17 -3.74 2.95 9.06
CA VAL A 17 -3.55 4.37 8.70
C VAL A 17 -4.68 4.84 7.81
N GLY A 18 -5.07 4.04 6.80
CA GLY A 18 -6.23 4.31 5.94
C GLY A 18 -7.53 4.46 6.73
N GLY A 19 -7.73 3.65 7.78
CA GLY A 19 -8.87 3.80 8.69
C GLY A 19 -8.88 5.15 9.42
N VAL A 20 -7.73 5.59 9.92
CA VAL A 20 -7.59 6.91 10.56
C VAL A 20 -7.86 8.04 9.55
N LEU A 21 -7.26 7.98 8.36
CA LEU A 21 -7.46 8.98 7.30
C LEU A 21 -8.93 9.07 6.88
N ARG A 22 -9.60 7.92 6.72
CA ARG A 22 -11.04 7.87 6.43
C ARG A 22 -11.86 8.52 7.55
N GLY A 23 -11.51 8.25 8.82
CA GLY A 23 -12.13 8.89 9.99
C GLY A 23 -11.95 10.41 10.03
N ARG A 24 -10.89 10.92 9.41
CA ARG A 24 -10.60 12.36 9.22
C ARG A 24 -11.23 12.95 7.96
N GLY A 25 -12.09 12.22 7.24
CA GLY A 25 -12.83 12.71 6.09
C GLY A 25 -12.14 12.58 4.73
N PHE A 26 -10.95 11.95 4.67
CA PHE A 26 -10.29 11.67 3.38
C PHE A 26 -10.98 10.52 2.64
N LEU A 27 -10.92 10.57 1.29
CA LEU A 27 -11.30 9.42 0.47
C LEU A 27 -10.22 8.35 0.60
N VAL A 28 -10.61 7.13 0.94
CA VAL A 28 -9.68 6.02 1.12
C VAL A 28 -10.25 4.78 0.46
N TYR A 29 -9.44 4.17 -0.39
CA TYR A 29 -9.70 2.96 -1.15
C TYR A 29 -8.67 1.91 -0.74
N ASP A 30 -9.08 0.81 -0.12
CA ASP A 30 -8.21 -0.30 0.27
C ASP A 30 -8.18 -1.34 -0.85
N VAL A 31 -6.99 -1.69 -1.36
CA VAL A 31 -6.88 -2.62 -2.49
C VAL A 31 -7.49 -3.99 -2.19
N ASP A 32 -7.41 -4.44 -0.94
CA ASP A 32 -7.95 -5.70 -0.48
C ASP A 32 -9.40 -5.52 -0.02
N GLY A 33 -9.63 -4.55 0.87
CA GLY A 33 -10.93 -4.31 1.53
C GLY A 33 -12.04 -3.91 0.57
N ASP A 34 -11.72 -3.16 -0.49
CA ASP A 34 -12.67 -2.71 -1.51
C ASP A 34 -12.64 -3.60 -2.77
N GLY A 35 -11.87 -4.71 -2.76
CA GLY A 35 -11.81 -5.67 -3.86
C GLY A 35 -11.25 -5.09 -5.17
N LEU A 36 -10.28 -4.18 -5.08
CA LEU A 36 -9.70 -3.50 -6.24
C LEU A 36 -8.63 -4.34 -6.93
N ALA A 37 -7.96 -5.18 -6.15
CA ALA A 37 -6.90 -6.07 -6.60
C ALA A 37 -7.40 -7.52 -6.73
N ARG A 38 -6.75 -8.26 -7.61
CA ARG A 38 -7.04 -9.68 -7.86
C ARG A 38 -5.77 -10.42 -8.28
N TRP A 39 -5.75 -11.72 -8.03
CA TRP A 39 -4.68 -12.57 -8.57
C TRP A 39 -4.92 -12.84 -10.05
N VAL A 40 -3.88 -12.70 -10.84
CA VAL A 40 -3.91 -12.86 -12.29
C VAL A 40 -2.78 -13.79 -12.72
N ALA A 41 -3.09 -14.76 -13.59
CA ALA A 41 -2.06 -15.58 -14.23
C ALA A 41 -1.33 -14.75 -15.31
N ASP A 42 -0.04 -14.53 -15.14
CA ASP A 42 0.73 -13.56 -15.95
C ASP A 42 0.74 -13.91 -17.44
N ALA A 43 0.78 -15.21 -17.75
CA ALA A 43 0.80 -15.70 -19.13
C ALA A 43 -0.51 -15.43 -19.90
N THR A 44 -1.65 -15.30 -19.19
CA THR A 44 -2.97 -15.22 -19.82
C THR A 44 -3.73 -13.94 -19.51
N GLY A 45 -3.32 -13.21 -18.46
CA GLY A 45 -4.07 -12.06 -17.95
C GLY A 45 -5.41 -12.43 -17.30
N VAL A 46 -5.69 -13.72 -17.09
CA VAL A 46 -6.96 -14.20 -16.53
C VAL A 46 -6.89 -14.19 -15.01
N GLU A 47 -7.99 -13.75 -14.39
CA GLU A 47 -8.16 -13.79 -12.94
C GLU A 47 -8.17 -15.25 -12.43
N VAL A 48 -7.45 -15.49 -11.34
CA VAL A 48 -7.40 -16.78 -10.67
C VAL A 48 -7.76 -16.63 -9.20
N SER A 49 -8.37 -17.67 -8.63
CA SER A 49 -8.57 -17.74 -7.19
C SER A 49 -7.26 -18.09 -6.49
N MET A 50 -7.00 -17.47 -5.34
CA MET A 50 -5.84 -17.78 -4.52
C MET A 50 -5.93 -19.23 -4.00
N PRO A 51 -4.93 -20.10 -4.25
CA PRO A 51 -4.94 -21.48 -3.78
C PRO A 51 -4.61 -21.57 -2.29
N ALA A 52 -4.97 -22.71 -1.68
CA ALA A 52 -4.72 -23.01 -0.27
C ALA A 52 -3.22 -23.22 0.05
N TYR A 53 -2.44 -23.72 -0.91
CA TYR A 53 -0.99 -23.86 -0.80
C TYR A 53 -0.31 -23.15 -1.96
N ARG A 54 0.75 -22.40 -1.68
CA ARG A 54 1.48 -21.58 -2.66
C ARG A 54 2.98 -21.58 -2.36
N GLY A 55 3.76 -22.08 -3.32
CA GLY A 55 5.22 -22.02 -3.31
C GLY A 55 5.74 -20.93 -4.25
N GLU A 56 7.05 -20.79 -4.33
CA GLU A 56 7.72 -19.81 -5.20
C GLU A 56 7.28 -19.90 -6.66
N ALA A 57 7.11 -21.13 -7.18
CA ALA A 57 6.65 -21.36 -8.55
C ALA A 57 5.27 -20.71 -8.83
N TRP A 58 4.38 -20.69 -7.84
CA TRP A 58 3.07 -20.05 -8.03
C TRP A 58 3.19 -18.53 -8.11
N PHE A 59 3.96 -17.90 -7.22
CA PHE A 59 4.21 -16.46 -7.24
C PHE A 59 5.03 -16.00 -8.46
N ALA A 60 5.78 -16.91 -9.09
CA ALA A 60 6.53 -16.62 -10.32
C ALA A 60 5.65 -16.55 -11.58
N GLU A 61 4.42 -17.08 -11.52
CA GLU A 61 3.49 -17.16 -12.65
C GLU A 61 2.19 -16.37 -12.41
N HIS A 62 2.01 -15.86 -11.19
CA HIS A 62 0.80 -15.16 -10.78
C HIS A 62 1.15 -13.89 -10.01
N THR A 63 0.56 -12.79 -10.46
CA THR A 63 0.74 -11.49 -9.82
C THR A 63 -0.57 -11.03 -9.20
N TYR A 64 -0.52 -10.48 -7.99
CA TYR A 64 -1.65 -9.78 -7.39
C TYR A 64 -1.67 -8.35 -7.93
N ARG A 65 -2.73 -7.94 -8.62
CA ARG A 65 -2.72 -6.73 -9.46
C ARG A 65 -3.93 -5.86 -9.25
N VAL A 66 -3.73 -4.55 -9.27
CA VAL A 66 -4.82 -3.58 -9.52
C VAL A 66 -4.80 -3.23 -11.01
N PRO A 67 -5.93 -3.34 -11.73
CA PRO A 67 -6.01 -2.88 -13.11
C PRO A 67 -5.76 -1.39 -13.24
N VAL A 68 -5.00 -0.97 -14.25
CA VAL A 68 -4.76 0.45 -14.58
C VAL A 68 -6.06 1.26 -14.67
N GLU A 69 -7.09 0.70 -15.32
CA GLU A 69 -8.39 1.36 -15.46
C GLU A 69 -9.12 1.55 -14.13
N THR A 70 -8.89 0.67 -13.15
CA THR A 70 -9.41 0.85 -11.78
C THR A 70 -8.80 2.08 -11.13
N VAL A 71 -7.48 2.26 -11.25
CA VAL A 71 -6.78 3.43 -10.69
C VAL A 71 -7.23 4.71 -11.40
N ARG A 72 -7.35 4.69 -12.73
CA ARG A 72 -7.86 5.84 -13.51
C ARG A 72 -9.28 6.24 -13.12
N ARG A 73 -10.17 5.26 -12.92
CA ARG A 73 -11.52 5.51 -12.43
C ARG A 73 -11.50 6.18 -11.05
N ILE A 74 -10.70 5.65 -10.12
CA ILE A 74 -10.55 6.21 -8.77
C ILE A 74 -10.02 7.64 -8.85
N ALA A 75 -9.00 7.91 -9.67
CA ALA A 75 -8.48 9.26 -9.89
C ALA A 75 -9.59 10.22 -10.35
N GLY A 76 -10.43 9.79 -11.30
CA GLY A 76 -11.58 10.57 -11.76
C GLY A 76 -12.66 10.80 -10.69
N GLU A 77 -12.91 9.83 -9.82
CA GLU A 77 -13.86 9.95 -8.70
C GLU A 77 -13.35 10.89 -7.60
N VAL A 78 -12.05 10.82 -7.30
CA VAL A 78 -11.40 11.72 -6.36
C VAL A 78 -11.48 13.16 -6.88
N GLY A 79 -11.17 13.38 -8.16
CA GLY A 79 -11.22 14.69 -8.79
C GLY A 79 -10.29 15.67 -8.10
N ASP A 80 -10.77 16.88 -7.80
CA ASP A 80 -10.02 17.89 -7.06
C ASP A 80 -9.99 17.63 -5.54
N ARG A 81 -10.15 16.39 -5.07
CA ARG A 81 -10.02 16.03 -3.64
C ARG A 81 -8.70 15.31 -3.39
N VAL A 82 -8.38 15.05 -2.13
CA VAL A 82 -7.26 14.16 -1.77
C VAL A 82 -7.83 12.77 -1.49
N GLY A 83 -7.34 11.80 -2.24
CA GLY A 83 -7.72 10.40 -2.09
C GLY A 83 -6.51 9.51 -1.91
N PHE A 84 -6.69 8.42 -1.17
CA PHE A 84 -5.66 7.43 -0.90
C PHE A 84 -6.06 6.08 -1.47
N VAL A 85 -5.16 5.44 -2.20
CA VAL A 85 -5.23 3.99 -2.47
C VAL A 85 -4.24 3.31 -1.53
N CYS A 86 -4.73 2.48 -0.62
CA CYS A 86 -3.95 1.82 0.41
C CYS A 86 -3.73 0.36 0.01
N GLY A 87 -2.48 -0.09 -0.10
CA GLY A 87 -2.24 -1.46 -0.54
C GLY A 87 -0.81 -1.80 -0.90
N THR A 88 -0.61 -3.05 -1.29
CA THR A 88 0.63 -3.53 -1.91
C THR A 88 0.23 -4.49 -3.02
N VAL A 89 0.64 -4.21 -4.25
CA VAL A 89 0.39 -5.09 -5.40
C VAL A 89 1.68 -5.38 -6.15
N GLY A 90 1.68 -6.44 -6.95
CA GLY A 90 2.85 -6.85 -7.72
C GLY A 90 3.03 -6.10 -9.04
N ASN A 91 2.04 -5.31 -9.48
CA ASN A 91 2.12 -4.49 -10.68
C ASN A 91 2.29 -2.99 -10.37
N ASP A 92 2.92 -2.66 -9.24
CA ASP A 92 3.17 -1.28 -8.82
C ASP A 92 3.81 -0.45 -9.94
N GLY A 93 4.79 -1.01 -10.66
CA GLY A 93 5.46 -0.33 -11.79
C GLY A 93 4.55 0.03 -12.98
N GLU A 94 3.34 -0.52 -13.08
CA GLU A 94 2.36 -0.17 -14.13
C GLU A 94 1.38 0.92 -13.71
N ILE A 95 1.20 1.10 -12.40
CA ILE A 95 0.22 2.03 -11.84
C ILE A 95 0.87 3.22 -11.15
N TRP A 96 2.17 3.14 -10.84
CA TRP A 96 2.91 4.14 -10.07
C TRP A 96 2.75 5.56 -10.59
N GLU A 97 2.88 5.75 -11.91
CA GLU A 97 2.78 7.06 -12.57
C GLU A 97 1.36 7.63 -12.61
N LEU A 98 0.34 6.85 -12.23
CA LEU A 98 -1.06 7.30 -12.15
C LEU A 98 -1.35 8.02 -10.82
N PHE A 99 -0.41 8.02 -9.89
CA PHE A 99 -0.51 8.68 -8.61
C PHE A 99 0.28 9.98 -8.60
N ASP A 100 -0.28 11.01 -7.98
CA ASP A 100 0.40 12.30 -7.81
C ASP A 100 1.53 12.21 -6.78
N ALA A 101 1.40 11.30 -5.81
CA ALA A 101 2.39 11.02 -4.80
C ALA A 101 2.34 9.54 -4.38
N VAL A 102 3.49 9.00 -3.99
CA VAL A 102 3.59 7.68 -3.36
C VAL A 102 4.21 7.86 -1.98
N VAL A 103 3.57 7.28 -0.97
CA VAL A 103 4.03 7.26 0.40
C VAL A 103 4.22 5.80 0.81
N SER A 104 5.45 5.43 1.17
CA SER A 104 5.77 4.07 1.64
C SER A 104 5.90 4.08 3.15
N LEU A 105 5.06 3.31 3.84
CA LEU A 105 5.17 3.09 5.27
C LEU A 105 6.33 2.14 5.55
N SER A 106 7.36 2.66 6.21
CA SER A 106 8.53 1.92 6.67
C SER A 106 8.36 1.53 8.14
N VAL A 107 8.73 0.31 8.48
CA VAL A 107 8.77 -0.20 9.87
C VAL A 107 10.03 -1.01 10.02
N ASP A 108 10.59 -1.14 11.22
CA ASP A 108 11.70 -2.07 11.40
C ASP A 108 11.23 -3.53 11.35
N ALA A 109 12.15 -4.44 11.01
CA ALA A 109 11.89 -5.86 10.87
C ALA A 109 11.36 -6.52 12.16
N GLU A 110 11.76 -6.02 13.34
CA GLU A 110 11.30 -6.55 14.62
C GLU A 110 9.82 -6.20 14.84
N THR A 111 9.46 -4.93 14.66
CA THR A 111 8.08 -4.43 14.71
C THR A 111 7.20 -5.15 13.69
N LEU A 112 7.68 -5.31 12.45
CA LEU A 112 6.97 -6.03 11.39
C LEU A 112 6.67 -7.48 11.80
N ARG A 113 7.68 -8.18 12.35
CA ARG A 113 7.55 -9.55 12.83
C ARG A 113 6.51 -9.65 13.95
N GLN A 114 6.57 -8.76 14.94
CA GLN A 114 5.61 -8.75 16.05
C GLN A 114 4.17 -8.54 15.56
N ARG A 115 3.96 -7.61 14.63
CA ARG A 115 2.64 -7.32 14.04
C ARG A 115 2.08 -8.47 13.22
N LEU A 116 2.92 -9.16 12.44
CA LEU A 116 2.50 -10.29 11.61
C LEU A 116 2.13 -11.52 12.45
N VAL A 117 2.90 -11.85 13.49
CA VAL A 117 2.60 -12.99 14.37
C VAL A 117 1.31 -12.77 15.16
N GLY A 118 1.04 -11.52 15.58
CA GLY A 118 -0.16 -11.20 16.37
C GLY A 118 -1.49 -11.19 15.59
N ARG A 119 -1.48 -11.13 14.25
CA ARG A 119 -2.67 -10.88 13.42
C ARG A 119 -3.25 -12.12 12.71
N GLY A 120 -2.47 -13.18 12.50
CA GLY A 120 -2.92 -14.39 11.78
C GLY A 120 -3.34 -14.14 10.31
N ALA A 121 -2.65 -13.24 9.61
CA ALA A 121 -2.92 -12.82 8.23
C ALA A 121 -1.85 -13.34 7.25
N PHE A 122 -1.88 -12.90 5.98
CA PHE A 122 -0.82 -13.20 5.01
C PHE A 122 0.55 -12.75 5.55
N GLY A 123 1.53 -13.66 5.59
CA GLY A 123 2.82 -13.40 6.24
C GLY A 123 2.92 -13.89 7.69
N SER A 124 1.88 -14.53 8.24
CA SER A 124 1.89 -15.08 9.61
C SER A 124 2.44 -16.51 9.69
N GLU A 125 2.42 -17.28 8.59
CA GLU A 125 3.08 -18.60 8.54
C GLU A 125 4.60 -18.44 8.35
N ALA A 126 5.41 -19.35 8.91
CA ALA A 126 6.87 -19.22 8.94
C ALA A 126 7.51 -18.93 7.57
N ALA A 127 7.09 -19.66 6.53
CA ALA A 127 7.60 -19.47 5.16
C ALA A 127 7.13 -18.16 4.52
N GLU A 128 5.94 -17.67 4.88
CA GLU A 128 5.44 -16.38 4.39
C GLU A 128 6.09 -15.21 5.14
N LEU A 129 6.34 -15.37 6.43
CA LEU A 129 7.05 -14.39 7.26
C LEU A 129 8.49 -14.18 6.76
N GLU A 130 9.21 -15.26 6.47
CA GLU A 130 10.56 -15.16 5.90
C GLU A 130 10.52 -14.44 4.54
N ARG A 131 9.52 -14.71 3.70
CA ARG A 131 9.35 -14.02 2.42
C ARG A 131 9.09 -12.53 2.61
N VAL A 132 8.20 -12.17 3.55
CA VAL A 132 7.90 -10.77 3.85
C VAL A 132 9.15 -10.06 4.38
N LEU A 133 9.94 -10.69 5.25
CA LEU A 133 11.17 -10.12 5.79
C LEU A 133 12.26 -9.96 4.72
N ALA A 134 12.39 -10.93 3.81
CA ALA A 134 13.33 -10.85 2.70
C ALA A 134 12.98 -9.69 1.76
N TRP A 135 11.71 -9.54 1.40
CA TRP A 135 11.26 -8.40 0.59
C TRP A 135 11.37 -7.07 1.34
N HIS A 136 11.01 -7.05 2.63
CA HIS A 136 11.10 -5.88 3.49
C HIS A 136 12.52 -5.29 3.54
N SER A 137 13.56 -6.12 3.45
CA SER A 137 14.95 -5.64 3.44
C SER A 137 15.31 -4.75 2.25
N ARG A 138 14.48 -4.71 1.19
CA ARG A 138 14.72 -3.92 -0.04
C ARG A 138 13.61 -2.92 -0.34
N VAL A 139 12.43 -3.10 0.25
CA VAL A 139 11.24 -2.31 -0.12
C VAL A 139 11.42 -0.80 0.05
N ASP A 140 12.16 -0.38 1.08
CA ASP A 140 12.37 1.04 1.34
C ASP A 140 13.33 1.64 0.30
N GLU A 141 14.43 0.97 -0.01
CA GLU A 141 15.38 1.39 -1.06
C GLU A 141 14.72 1.39 -2.45
N ASP A 142 13.97 0.33 -2.77
CA ASP A 142 13.26 0.20 -4.04
C ASP A 142 12.23 1.33 -4.19
N ASN A 143 11.38 1.53 -3.18
CA ASN A 143 10.33 2.55 -3.22
C ASN A 143 10.90 3.97 -3.25
N GLU A 144 11.94 4.26 -2.48
CA GLU A 144 12.64 5.55 -2.51
C GLU A 144 13.26 5.80 -3.89
N GLY A 145 13.85 4.78 -4.52
CA GLY A 145 14.38 4.85 -5.88
C GLY A 145 13.35 5.22 -6.94
N TYR A 146 12.07 4.89 -6.73
CA TYR A 146 10.95 5.30 -7.56
C TYR A 146 10.27 6.61 -7.12
N GLY A 147 10.88 7.35 -6.18
CA GLY A 147 10.42 8.65 -5.71
C GLY A 147 9.31 8.59 -4.67
N ALA A 148 9.12 7.45 -3.98
CA ALA A 148 8.23 7.39 -2.83
C ALA A 148 8.80 8.16 -1.64
N VAL A 149 7.93 8.83 -0.90
CA VAL A 149 8.29 9.42 0.39
C VAL A 149 8.19 8.35 1.47
N LEU A 150 9.31 8.02 2.12
CA LEU A 150 9.34 7.07 3.22
C LEU A 150 8.79 7.72 4.50
N VAL A 151 7.87 7.03 5.17
CA VAL A 151 7.29 7.46 6.46
C VAL A 151 7.48 6.36 7.49
N ASP A 152 8.13 6.70 8.60
CA ASP A 152 8.27 5.82 9.76
C ASP A 152 6.89 5.54 10.40
N ALA A 153 6.51 4.27 10.35
CA ALA A 153 5.26 3.70 10.82
C ALA A 153 5.42 2.81 12.08
N THR A 154 6.54 2.91 12.80
CA THR A 154 6.78 2.16 14.06
C THR A 154 5.89 2.63 15.22
N GLY A 155 5.56 3.92 15.26
CA GLY A 155 4.75 4.55 16.31
C GLY A 155 3.23 4.29 16.23
N PRO A 156 2.44 4.96 17.10
CA PRO A 156 0.98 4.86 17.11
C PRO A 156 0.35 5.30 15.78
N VAL A 157 -0.71 4.60 15.35
CA VAL A 157 -1.30 4.76 14.01
C VAL A 157 -1.74 6.20 13.70
N GLU A 158 -2.22 6.92 14.70
CA GLU A 158 -2.66 8.30 14.59
C GLU A 158 -1.48 9.24 14.27
N GLN A 159 -0.34 9.02 14.94
CA GLN A 159 0.89 9.79 14.66
C GLN A 159 1.47 9.43 13.29
N VAL A 160 1.34 8.18 12.87
CA VAL A 160 1.75 7.78 11.51
C VAL A 160 0.89 8.48 10.46
N ALA A 161 -0.43 8.56 10.67
CA ALA A 161 -1.32 9.31 9.78
C ALA A 161 -0.95 10.80 9.72
N ASP A 162 -0.59 11.42 10.85
CA ASP A 162 -0.09 12.80 10.89
C ASP A 162 1.18 12.97 10.05
N ARG A 163 2.14 12.03 10.17
CA ARG A 163 3.37 12.05 9.38
C ARG A 163 3.12 11.89 7.88
N VAL A 164 2.18 11.02 7.49
CA VAL A 164 1.79 10.86 6.08
C VAL A 164 1.28 12.18 5.52
N LEU A 165 0.38 12.86 6.23
CA LEU A 165 -0.16 14.15 5.77
C LEU A 165 0.94 15.22 5.72
N ALA A 166 1.78 15.32 6.76
CA ALA A 166 2.88 16.28 6.80
C ALA A 166 3.91 16.05 5.67
N ALA A 167 4.16 14.79 5.29
CA ALA A 167 5.03 14.44 4.16
C ALA A 167 4.48 14.98 2.83
N LEU A 168 3.16 14.84 2.60
CA LEU A 168 2.50 15.33 1.39
C LEU A 168 2.47 16.86 1.29
N GLU A 169 2.38 17.56 2.42
CA GLU A 169 2.45 19.03 2.48
C GLU A 169 3.86 19.54 2.15
N ARG A 170 4.89 18.92 2.74
CA ARG A 170 6.30 19.34 2.58
C ARG A 170 6.79 19.22 1.14
N ASP A 171 6.32 18.22 0.42
CA ASP A 171 6.73 17.99 -0.97
C ASP A 171 5.95 18.88 -1.97
N GLY A 172 5.09 19.79 -1.46
CA GLY A 172 4.27 20.68 -2.28
C GLY A 172 3.19 19.96 -3.10
N ARG A 173 3.01 18.64 -2.88
CA ARG A 173 2.10 17.79 -3.65
C ARG A 173 0.65 17.91 -3.22
N CYS A 174 0.40 18.35 -1.98
CA CYS A 174 -0.93 18.67 -1.47
C CYS A 174 -0.88 19.88 -0.53
N SER A 175 -1.16 21.09 -1.03
CA SER A 175 -1.35 22.28 -0.20
C SER A 175 -2.74 22.28 0.46
N GLY A 176 -2.83 22.52 1.78
CA GLY A 176 -4.10 22.72 2.50
C GLY A 176 -4.68 21.49 3.22
N LEU A 177 -3.84 20.50 3.59
CA LEU A 177 -4.29 19.32 4.34
C LEU A 177 -4.63 19.64 5.82
N GLY A 178 -4.25 20.84 6.31
CA GLY A 178 -4.46 21.32 7.67
C GLY A 178 -5.82 21.95 8.01
N GLU A 179 -6.77 22.07 7.07
CA GLU A 179 -8.14 22.53 7.38
C GLU A 179 -9.16 21.42 7.08
N VAL A 180 -9.23 20.44 7.97
CA VAL A 180 -10.44 19.63 8.12
C VAL A 180 -10.97 19.89 9.52
N VAL A 181 -12.14 20.53 9.57
CA VAL A 181 -12.85 21.05 10.76
C VAL A 181 -13.09 19.99 11.81
#